data_AF-A0AA40EVY0-F1
#
_entry.id   AF-A0AA40EVY0-F1
#
_cell.length_a   1.000
_cell.length_b   1.000
_cell.length_c   1.000
_cell.angle_alpha   90.00
_cell.angle_beta   90.00
_cell.angle_gamma   90.00
#
_symmetry.space_group_name_H-M   'P 1'
#
loop_
_entity.id
_entity.type
_entity.pdbx_description
1 polymer ?
#
loop_
_entity_poly.entity_id
_entity_poly.type
_entity_poly.pdbx_seq_one_letter_code
_entity_poly.pdbx_strand_id
1 'polypeptide(L)'
;MSNYTAPAAPTATPAAPAPPPEPAQDGPPYLPQTAILGGVPTLALDGPICAVFLAFFLGGAILNMTIYQTNRRHRYKFLFSALLFGFCMARILALTMRLVWAAYPTNISVAIASQIFTAAGVLLLFVTNLVFTRRILRAYHPFFGWHPLVTHAFNLLVVLLAAVLLLVISATVQSFFTLDAPARAADRAIQLAAAAFLAAVAGLPLPAAAAALLAPRRTRIDRFGDGAFRTKFRLLLATAALLFAGAALRAGAAFHPAPLRAPERWYHAKPAYYLANFGVELVVVYAYTLARFDRRFYVPDGSRAPGHYSCAAAAEYGGSAAAVAAALAEFEKGGGGGGVSPGASKRSSAWSGRWSSAAAGKGGRWPR
;
A
#
# COMPACT_ATOMS: atom_id res chain seq x y z
N MET A 1 -48.16 -0.76 -62.33
CA MET A 1 -47.13 0.30 -62.35
C MET A 1 -47.18 1.01 -61.01
N SER A 2 -46.22 0.70 -60.13
CA SER A 2 -46.16 1.18 -58.75
C SER A 2 -45.77 2.65 -58.70
N ASN A 3 -46.57 3.47 -58.03
CA ASN A 3 -46.22 4.84 -57.68
C ASN A 3 -45.28 4.83 -56.47
N TYR A 4 -44.02 5.18 -56.69
CA TYR A 4 -43.03 5.38 -55.64
C TYR A 4 -43.17 6.80 -55.09
N THR A 5 -43.66 6.94 -53.86
CA THR A 5 -43.75 8.24 -53.16
C THR A 5 -42.49 8.42 -52.31
N ALA A 6 -41.71 9.47 -52.57
CA ALA A 6 -40.51 9.80 -51.80
C ALA A 6 -40.87 10.23 -50.36
N PRO A 7 -40.09 9.86 -49.33
CA PRO A 7 -40.34 10.29 -47.96
C PRO A 7 -39.97 11.77 -47.76
N ALA A 8 -40.80 12.49 -47.00
CA ALA A 8 -40.61 13.89 -46.65
C ALA A 8 -39.38 14.10 -45.74
N ALA A 9 -38.69 15.23 -45.94
CA ALA A 9 -37.52 15.63 -45.16
C ALA A 9 -37.86 15.86 -43.67
N PRO A 10 -36.97 15.48 -42.73
CA PRO A 10 -37.21 15.69 -41.30
C PRO A 10 -37.17 17.19 -40.95
N THR A 11 -38.24 17.65 -40.30
CA THR A 11 -38.38 19.00 -39.75
C THR A 11 -37.35 19.21 -38.63
N ALA A 12 -36.52 20.24 -38.74
CA ALA A 12 -35.54 20.59 -37.73
C ALA A 12 -36.25 20.94 -36.41
N THR A 13 -35.98 20.18 -35.35
CA THR A 13 -36.40 20.52 -33.99
C THR A 13 -35.57 21.74 -33.52
N PRO A 14 -36.17 22.78 -32.92
CA PRO A 14 -35.42 23.92 -32.40
C PRO A 14 -34.43 23.43 -31.33
N ALA A 15 -33.16 23.80 -31.47
CA ALA A 15 -32.14 23.53 -30.47
C ALA A 15 -32.58 24.10 -29.11
N ALA A 16 -32.53 23.27 -28.07
CA ALA A 16 -32.78 23.71 -26.71
C ALA A 16 -31.85 24.88 -26.35
N PRO A 17 -32.35 25.92 -25.65
CA PRO A 17 -31.54 27.08 -25.31
C PRO A 17 -30.33 26.64 -24.48
N ALA A 18 -29.16 27.17 -24.85
CA ALA A 18 -27.91 26.92 -24.15
C ALA A 18 -28.08 27.27 -22.65
N PRO A 19 -27.54 26.45 -21.74
CA PRO A 19 -27.62 26.74 -20.32
C PRO A 19 -26.94 28.09 -20.03
N PRO A 20 -27.47 28.88 -19.08
CA PRO A 20 -26.92 30.19 -18.74
C PRO A 20 -25.45 30.08 -18.33
N PRO A 21 -24.61 31.07 -18.68
CA PRO A 21 -23.19 31.09 -18.33
C PRO A 21 -23.03 31.04 -16.81
N GLU A 22 -22.12 30.17 -16.36
CA GLU A 22 -21.83 29.99 -14.94
C GLU A 22 -21.28 31.30 -14.34
N PRO A 23 -21.68 31.68 -13.10
CA PRO A 23 -21.10 32.83 -12.43
C PRO A 23 -19.60 32.62 -12.27
N ALA A 24 -18.81 33.48 -12.91
CA ALA A 24 -17.37 33.46 -12.83
C ALA A 24 -16.93 33.65 -11.37
N GLN A 25 -16.22 32.67 -10.81
CA GLN A 25 -15.58 32.85 -9.50
C GLN A 25 -14.43 33.84 -9.64
N ASP A 26 -14.44 34.89 -8.82
CA ASP A 26 -13.37 35.87 -8.71
C ASP A 26 -12.14 35.25 -8.02
N GLY A 27 -11.29 34.61 -8.82
CA GLY A 27 -9.95 34.15 -8.43
C GLY A 27 -9.86 32.67 -8.02
N PRO A 28 -8.66 32.07 -8.13
CA PRO A 28 -8.41 30.71 -7.68
C PRO A 28 -8.43 30.62 -6.13
N PRO A 29 -8.74 29.45 -5.55
CA PRO A 29 -9.00 28.16 -6.18
C PRO A 29 -10.43 28.01 -6.77
N TYR A 30 -10.53 27.43 -7.96
CA TYR A 30 -11.77 27.23 -8.70
C TYR A 30 -12.48 25.92 -8.33
N LEU A 31 -13.81 25.89 -8.42
CA LEU A 31 -14.60 24.67 -8.19
C LEU A 31 -14.37 23.61 -9.28
N PRO A 32 -14.23 22.33 -8.90
CA PRO A 32 -14.06 21.24 -9.86
C PRO A 32 -15.37 21.00 -10.63
N GLN A 33 -15.25 20.85 -11.94
CA GLN A 33 -16.38 20.65 -12.86
C GLN A 33 -16.91 19.20 -12.89
N THR A 34 -16.24 18.28 -12.18
CA THR A 34 -16.60 16.85 -12.13
C THR A 34 -16.99 16.44 -10.71
N ALA A 35 -17.90 15.47 -10.60
CA ALA A 35 -18.29 14.92 -9.31
C ALA A 35 -17.08 14.31 -8.61
N ILE A 36 -16.79 14.80 -7.40
CA ILE A 36 -15.79 14.24 -6.51
C ILE A 36 -16.33 12.94 -5.92
N LEU A 37 -15.48 11.91 -5.82
CA LEU A 37 -15.80 10.67 -5.13
C LEU A 37 -16.27 10.96 -3.69
N GLY A 38 -17.48 10.52 -3.33
CA GLY A 38 -18.06 10.79 -2.00
C GLY A 38 -18.69 12.17 -1.85
N GLY A 39 -18.75 12.95 -2.94
CA GLY A 39 -19.42 14.25 -3.01
C GLY A 39 -18.97 15.26 -1.97
N VAL A 40 -19.77 16.33 -1.84
CA VAL A 40 -19.62 17.32 -0.77
C VAL A 40 -20.12 16.70 0.54
N PRO A 41 -19.28 16.68 1.60
CA PRO A 41 -19.66 16.08 2.86
C PRO A 41 -20.76 16.91 3.56
N THR A 42 -21.62 16.23 4.32
CA THR A 42 -22.72 16.83 5.10
C THR A 42 -22.64 16.35 6.53
N LEU A 43 -22.79 17.25 7.50
CA LEU A 43 -22.59 16.91 8.92
C LEU A 43 -23.54 15.80 9.41
N ALA A 44 -24.79 15.79 8.92
CA ALA A 44 -25.80 14.81 9.31
C ALA A 44 -25.41 13.35 8.98
N LEU A 45 -24.67 13.13 7.88
CA LEU A 45 -24.29 11.79 7.45
C LEU A 45 -22.80 11.51 7.67
N ASP A 46 -21.92 12.42 7.25
CA ASP A 46 -20.48 12.27 7.36
C ASP A 46 -20.00 12.38 8.82
N GLY A 47 -20.70 13.17 9.66
CA GLY A 47 -20.39 13.31 11.09
C GLY A 47 -20.30 11.97 11.85
N PRO A 48 -21.40 11.18 11.92
CA PRO A 48 -21.39 9.91 12.63
C PRO A 48 -20.44 8.89 11.99
N ILE A 49 -20.35 8.84 10.65
CA ILE A 49 -19.46 7.89 9.95
C ILE A 49 -17.99 8.20 10.26
N CYS A 50 -17.57 9.47 10.16
CA CYS A 50 -16.21 9.89 10.49
C CYS A 50 -15.89 9.62 11.96
N ALA A 51 -16.82 9.87 12.89
CA ALA A 51 -16.61 9.60 14.31
C ALA A 51 -16.31 8.12 14.59
N VAL A 52 -17.05 7.20 13.95
CA VAL A 52 -16.81 5.76 14.07
C VAL A 52 -15.43 5.38 13.51
N PHE A 53 -15.08 5.83 12.31
CA PHE A 53 -13.76 5.54 11.73
C PHE A 53 -12.62 6.15 12.56
N LEU A 54 -12.79 7.37 13.07
CA LEU A 54 -11.82 8.02 13.96
C LEU A 54 -11.56 7.19 15.21
N ALA A 55 -12.61 6.70 15.87
CA ALA A 55 -12.48 5.84 17.04
C ALA A 55 -11.69 4.55 16.72
N PHE A 56 -11.98 3.92 15.60
CA PHE A 56 -11.28 2.71 15.17
C PHE A 56 -9.82 2.96 14.77
N PHE A 57 -9.51 4.04 14.03
CA PHE A 57 -8.12 4.38 13.70
C PHE A 57 -7.33 4.83 14.93
N LEU A 58 -7.97 5.51 15.89
CA LEU A 58 -7.34 5.82 17.17
C LEU A 58 -7.00 4.54 17.95
N GLY A 59 -7.95 3.59 18.03
CA GLY A 59 -7.68 2.27 18.61
C GLY A 59 -6.54 1.54 17.90
N GLY A 60 -6.53 1.55 16.57
CA GLY A 60 -5.45 0.99 15.75
C GLY A 60 -4.09 1.66 16.01
N ALA A 61 -4.06 2.99 16.15
CA ALA A 61 -2.85 3.75 16.47
C ALA A 61 -2.30 3.36 17.85
N ILE A 62 -3.17 3.32 18.87
CA ILE A 62 -2.81 2.92 20.23
C ILE A 62 -2.25 1.49 20.23
N LEU A 63 -2.95 0.54 19.61
CA LEU A 63 -2.52 -0.86 19.54
C LEU A 63 -1.15 -1.01 18.87
N ASN A 64 -0.95 -0.42 17.70
CA ASN A 64 0.30 -0.55 16.96
C ASN A 64 1.46 0.17 17.66
N MET A 65 1.21 1.31 18.30
CA MET A 65 2.20 2.01 19.10
C MET A 65 2.59 1.19 20.35
N THR A 66 1.62 0.60 21.05
CA THR A 66 1.87 -0.28 22.18
C THR A 66 2.70 -1.50 21.77
N ILE A 67 2.35 -2.16 20.65
CA ILE A 67 3.14 -3.28 20.12
C ILE A 67 4.57 -2.83 19.79
N TYR A 68 4.73 -1.68 19.12
CA TYR A 68 6.06 -1.16 18.78
C TYR A 68 6.90 -0.88 20.02
N GLN A 69 6.33 -0.22 21.03
CA GLN A 69 7.03 0.08 22.28
C GLN A 69 7.42 -1.18 23.05
N THR A 70 6.49 -2.14 23.18
CA THR A 70 6.76 -3.42 23.85
C THR A 70 7.87 -4.19 23.14
N ASN A 71 7.80 -4.33 21.81
CA ASN A 71 8.84 -5.01 21.03
C ASN A 71 10.20 -4.30 21.17
N ARG A 72 10.22 -2.95 21.14
CA ARG A 72 11.45 -2.16 21.32
C ARG A 72 12.08 -2.36 22.70
N ARG A 73 11.28 -2.48 23.76
CA ARG A 73 11.78 -2.78 25.12
C ARG A 73 12.48 -4.14 25.19
N HIS A 74 12.03 -5.11 24.38
CA HIS A 74 12.65 -6.42 24.26
C HIS A 74 13.76 -6.49 23.17
N ARG A 75 14.31 -5.35 22.72
CA ARG A 75 15.33 -5.23 21.65
C ARG A 75 14.88 -5.70 20.25
N TYR A 76 13.60 -6.01 20.05
CA TYR A 76 13.02 -6.35 18.74
C TYR A 76 12.51 -5.10 18.02
N LYS A 77 13.13 -4.72 16.90
CA LYS A 77 12.69 -3.57 16.08
C LYS A 77 11.82 -4.03 14.91
N PHE A 78 10.50 -4.01 15.09
CA PHE A 78 9.57 -4.23 13.98
C PHE A 78 9.06 -2.91 13.40
N LEU A 79 9.78 -2.39 12.39
CA LEU A 79 9.50 -1.09 11.77
C LEU A 79 8.06 -0.96 11.25
N PHE A 80 7.41 -2.05 10.81
CA PHE A 80 6.06 -1.96 10.28
C PHE A 80 5.00 -1.63 11.35
N SER A 81 5.21 -1.95 12.63
CA SER A 81 4.30 -1.48 13.68
C SER A 81 4.32 0.04 13.80
N ALA A 82 5.50 0.66 13.67
CA ALA A 82 5.63 2.12 13.62
C ALA A 82 5.01 2.71 12.33
N LEU A 83 5.18 2.04 11.18
CA LEU A 83 4.51 2.45 9.94
C LEU A 83 2.99 2.38 10.04
N LEU A 84 2.42 1.34 10.67
CA LEU A 84 0.97 1.22 10.87
C LEU A 84 0.43 2.27 11.85
N PHE A 85 1.20 2.63 12.88
CA PHE A 85 0.88 3.77 13.72
C PHE A 85 0.82 5.07 12.90
N GLY A 86 1.85 5.35 12.10
CA GLY A 86 1.89 6.52 11.22
C GLY A 86 0.74 6.54 10.21
N PHE A 87 0.39 5.37 9.66
CA PHE A 87 -0.77 5.21 8.79
C PHE A 87 -2.09 5.55 9.49
N CYS A 88 -2.30 5.06 10.72
CA CYS A 88 -3.50 5.41 11.49
C CYS A 88 -3.57 6.92 11.79
N MET A 89 -2.44 7.56 12.11
CA MET A 89 -2.37 9.01 12.31
C MET A 89 -2.72 9.78 11.03
N ALA A 90 -2.22 9.36 9.87
CA ALA A 90 -2.56 9.95 8.59
C ALA A 90 -4.06 9.82 8.28
N ARG A 91 -4.69 8.68 8.64
CA ARG A 91 -6.13 8.47 8.47
C ARG A 91 -6.98 9.29 9.42
N ILE A 92 -6.56 9.46 10.67
CA ILE A 92 -7.18 10.38 11.61
C ILE A 92 -7.17 11.80 11.03
N LEU A 93 -6.04 12.26 10.53
CA LEU A 93 -5.93 13.60 9.92
C LEU A 93 -6.83 13.76 8.70
N ALA A 94 -6.89 12.76 7.81
CA ALA A 94 -7.76 12.78 6.64
C ALA A 94 -9.25 12.86 7.01
N LEU A 95 -9.69 12.07 7.99
CA LEU A 95 -11.08 12.06 8.48
C LEU A 95 -11.43 13.37 9.20
N THR A 96 -10.51 13.92 9.99
CA THR A 96 -10.68 15.23 10.62
C THR A 96 -10.85 16.32 9.56
N MET A 97 -10.00 16.36 8.53
CA MET A 97 -10.14 17.33 7.44
C MET A 97 -11.47 17.16 6.70
N ARG A 98 -11.93 15.92 6.51
CA ARG A 98 -13.25 15.66 5.92
C ARG A 98 -14.40 16.13 6.80
N LEU A 99 -14.29 16.00 8.13
CA LEU A 99 -15.28 16.51 9.07
C LEU A 99 -15.31 18.04 9.12
N VAL A 100 -14.13 18.69 9.09
CA VAL A 100 -14.02 20.16 9.00
C VAL A 100 -14.63 20.65 7.69
N TRP A 101 -14.41 19.96 6.58
CA TRP A 101 -15.06 20.29 5.31
C TRP A 101 -16.59 20.15 5.40
N ALA A 102 -17.10 19.16 6.13
CA ALA A 102 -18.55 19.00 6.36
C ALA A 102 -19.16 20.15 7.15
N ALA A 103 -18.40 20.75 8.09
CA ALA A 103 -18.81 21.90 8.88
C ALA A 103 -18.65 23.23 8.12
N TYR A 104 -17.65 23.33 7.23
CA TYR A 104 -17.33 24.52 6.43
C TYR A 104 -17.27 24.19 4.94
N PRO A 105 -18.40 23.86 4.30
CA PRO A 105 -18.43 23.34 2.92
C PRO A 105 -17.97 24.35 1.87
N THR A 106 -18.02 25.65 2.17
CA THR A 106 -17.60 26.74 1.29
C THR A 106 -16.08 26.97 1.28
N ASN A 107 -15.34 26.38 2.22
CA ASN A 107 -13.89 26.56 2.30
C ASN A 107 -13.16 25.57 1.39
N ILE A 108 -12.76 26.05 0.21
CA ILE A 108 -12.11 25.24 -0.84
C ILE A 108 -10.74 24.72 -0.38
N SER A 109 -9.99 25.50 0.41
CA SER A 109 -8.68 25.06 0.94
C SER A 109 -8.79 23.83 1.83
N VAL A 110 -9.86 23.74 2.64
CA VAL A 110 -10.14 22.56 3.47
C VAL A 110 -10.52 21.37 2.61
N ALA A 111 -11.30 21.59 1.54
CA ALA A 111 -11.65 20.55 0.57
C ALA A 111 -10.40 19.97 -0.11
N ILE A 112 -9.48 20.82 -0.57
CA ILE A 112 -8.20 20.42 -1.18
C ILE A 112 -7.37 19.62 -0.16
N ALA A 113 -7.24 20.11 1.08
CA ALA A 113 -6.50 19.41 2.12
C ALA A 113 -7.09 18.02 2.41
N SER A 114 -8.42 17.91 2.52
CA SER A 114 -9.12 16.64 2.73
C SER A 114 -8.81 15.62 1.63
N GLN A 115 -8.79 16.07 0.37
CA GLN A 115 -8.48 15.22 -0.79
C GLN A 115 -7.02 14.74 -0.78
N ILE A 116 -6.07 15.63 -0.48
CA ILE A 116 -4.64 15.30 -0.40
C ILE A 116 -4.37 14.25 0.69
N PHE A 117 -4.86 14.47 1.91
CA PHE A 117 -4.65 13.51 3.00
C PHE A 117 -5.34 12.17 2.75
N THR A 118 -6.51 12.18 2.11
CA THR A 118 -7.21 10.94 1.73
C THR A 118 -6.37 10.12 0.74
N ALA A 119 -5.77 10.76 -0.26
CA ALA A 119 -4.92 10.10 -1.25
C ALA A 119 -3.60 9.60 -0.66
N ALA A 120 -2.93 10.40 0.17
CA ALA A 120 -1.60 10.11 0.70
C ALA A 120 -1.56 8.88 1.63
N GLY A 121 -2.60 8.67 2.45
CA GLY A 121 -2.61 7.60 3.45
C GLY A 121 -2.44 6.19 2.86
N VAL A 122 -2.97 5.96 1.65
CA VAL A 122 -3.09 4.63 1.03
C VAL A 122 -1.73 3.94 0.83
N LEU A 123 -0.69 4.73 0.54
CA LEU A 123 0.58 4.22 0.05
C LEU A 123 1.34 3.38 1.06
N LEU A 124 1.17 3.66 2.36
CA LEU A 124 1.91 2.96 3.41
C LEU A 124 1.58 1.46 3.42
N LEU A 125 0.32 1.11 3.17
CA LEU A 125 -0.11 -0.29 3.12
C LEU A 125 0.39 -1.00 1.85
N PHE A 126 0.47 -0.29 0.72
CA PHE A 126 1.05 -0.83 -0.52
C PHE A 126 2.54 -1.12 -0.35
N VAL A 127 3.30 -0.17 0.20
CA VAL A 127 4.73 -0.37 0.51
C VAL A 127 4.91 -1.56 1.46
N THR A 128 4.09 -1.64 2.51
CA THR A 128 4.13 -2.75 3.47
C THR A 128 3.93 -4.10 2.78
N ASN A 129 2.90 -4.23 1.93
CA ASN A 129 2.64 -5.47 1.20
C ASN A 129 3.73 -5.81 0.17
N LEU A 130 4.31 -4.83 -0.51
CA LEU A 130 5.45 -5.05 -1.41
C LEU A 130 6.66 -5.61 -0.65
N VAL A 131 6.97 -5.05 0.52
CA VAL A 131 8.10 -5.53 1.32
C VAL A 131 7.83 -6.95 1.85
N PHE A 132 6.61 -7.25 2.30
CA PHE A 132 6.24 -8.62 2.70
C PHE A 132 6.28 -9.60 1.54
N THR A 133 5.86 -9.19 0.34
CA THR A 133 5.96 -9.98 -0.89
C THR A 133 7.42 -10.33 -1.18
N ARG A 134 8.31 -9.35 -1.14
CA ARG A 134 9.75 -9.57 -1.34
C ARG A 134 10.35 -10.49 -0.27
N ARG A 135 9.94 -10.36 0.99
CA ARG A 135 10.38 -11.26 2.09
C ARG A 135 9.93 -12.70 1.84
N ILE A 136 8.67 -12.90 1.46
CA ILE A 136 8.15 -14.23 1.12
C ILE A 136 8.89 -14.79 -0.09
N LEU A 137 9.13 -13.99 -1.14
CA LEU A 137 9.84 -14.43 -2.34
C LEU A 137 11.28 -14.87 -2.02
N ARG A 138 12.01 -14.11 -1.20
CA ARG A 138 13.36 -14.46 -0.72
C ARG A 138 13.39 -15.70 0.15
N ALA A 139 12.34 -15.97 0.90
CA ALA A 139 12.25 -17.16 1.72
C ALA A 139 11.83 -18.40 0.92
N TYR A 140 10.92 -18.24 -0.04
CA TYR A 140 10.34 -19.34 -0.81
C TYR A 140 11.21 -19.76 -2.00
N HIS A 141 11.83 -18.79 -2.68
CA HIS A 141 12.81 -18.99 -3.76
C HIS A 141 14.08 -18.18 -3.49
N PRO A 142 14.96 -18.62 -2.58
CA PRO A 142 16.13 -17.86 -2.13
C PRO A 142 17.01 -17.31 -3.26
N PHE A 143 17.47 -18.17 -4.17
CA PHE A 143 18.39 -17.73 -5.24
C PHE A 143 17.77 -16.70 -6.18
N PHE A 144 16.48 -16.85 -6.52
CA PHE A 144 15.76 -15.89 -7.36
C PHE A 144 15.42 -14.60 -6.60
N GLY A 145 14.89 -14.70 -5.37
CA GLY A 145 14.47 -13.55 -4.58
C GLY A 145 15.63 -12.68 -4.09
N TRP A 146 16.83 -13.24 -3.97
CA TRP A 146 18.06 -12.50 -3.66
C TRP A 146 18.77 -11.96 -4.90
N HIS A 147 18.32 -12.30 -6.12
CA HIS A 147 18.90 -11.76 -7.35
C HIS A 147 18.84 -10.21 -7.35
N PRO A 148 19.93 -9.53 -7.75
CA PRO A 148 20.01 -8.06 -7.71
C PRO A 148 18.90 -7.41 -8.52
N LEU A 149 18.53 -7.97 -9.69
CA LEU A 149 17.43 -7.42 -10.50
C LEU A 149 16.10 -7.39 -9.74
N VAL A 150 15.74 -8.46 -9.03
CA VAL A 150 14.51 -8.52 -8.22
C VAL A 150 14.59 -7.49 -7.10
N THR A 151 15.75 -7.40 -6.44
CA THR A 151 16.00 -6.40 -5.39
C THR A 151 15.83 -4.96 -5.88
N HIS A 152 16.44 -4.62 -7.02
CA HIS A 152 16.34 -3.29 -7.62
C HIS A 152 14.92 -3.01 -8.13
N ALA A 153 14.24 -3.98 -8.74
CA ALA A 153 12.86 -3.82 -9.19
C ALA A 153 11.91 -3.46 -8.04
N PHE A 154 11.97 -4.18 -6.91
CA PHE A 154 11.16 -3.83 -5.74
C PHE A 154 11.53 -2.47 -5.14
N ASN A 155 12.82 -2.10 -5.10
CA ASN A 155 13.23 -0.78 -4.62
C ASN A 155 12.73 0.33 -5.56
N LEU A 156 12.84 0.11 -6.88
CA LEU A 156 12.34 1.02 -7.90
C LEU A 156 10.84 1.23 -7.78
N LEU A 157 10.06 0.17 -7.53
CA LEU A 157 8.61 0.28 -7.27
C LEU A 157 8.30 1.17 -6.06
N VAL A 158 9.07 1.06 -4.97
CA VAL A 158 8.88 1.92 -3.78
C VAL A 158 9.20 3.38 -4.11
N VAL A 159 10.26 3.64 -4.89
CA VAL A 159 10.60 5.01 -5.32
C VAL A 159 9.53 5.56 -6.26
N LEU A 160 9.05 4.77 -7.22
CA LEU A 160 7.97 5.18 -8.12
C LEU A 160 6.67 5.47 -7.36
N LEU A 161 6.33 4.70 -6.34
CA LEU A 161 5.16 4.97 -5.50
C LEU A 161 5.23 6.38 -4.88
N ALA A 162 6.39 6.76 -4.33
CA ALA A 162 6.59 8.10 -3.79
C ALA A 162 6.53 9.19 -4.88
N ALA A 163 7.16 8.95 -6.04
CA ALA A 163 7.14 9.89 -7.15
C ALA A 163 5.73 10.12 -7.71
N VAL A 164 4.95 9.03 -7.89
CA VAL A 164 3.56 9.09 -8.35
C VAL A 164 2.68 9.83 -7.35
N LEU A 165 2.91 9.68 -6.05
CA LEU A 165 2.19 10.46 -5.04
C LEU A 165 2.45 11.96 -5.19
N LEU A 166 3.72 12.37 -5.30
CA LEU A 166 4.06 13.78 -5.49
C LEU A 166 3.43 14.34 -6.76
N LEU A 167 3.48 13.58 -7.86
CA LEU A 167 2.88 13.95 -9.14
C LEU A 167 1.35 14.13 -9.02
N VAL A 168 0.65 13.22 -8.34
CA VAL A 168 -0.80 13.32 -8.11
C VAL A 168 -1.14 14.50 -7.22
N ILE A 169 -0.38 14.76 -6.16
CA ILE A 169 -0.62 15.92 -5.29
C ILE A 169 -0.46 17.20 -6.11
N SER A 170 0.63 17.34 -6.86
CA SER A 170 0.88 18.52 -7.70
C SER A 170 -0.22 18.71 -8.73
N ALA A 171 -0.60 17.67 -9.48
CA ALA A 171 -1.67 17.74 -10.47
C ALA A 171 -3.04 18.03 -9.83
N THR A 172 -3.30 17.49 -8.64
CA THR A 172 -4.53 17.78 -7.89
C THR A 172 -4.56 19.25 -7.51
N VAL A 173 -3.52 19.77 -6.87
CA VAL A 173 -3.46 21.19 -6.48
C VAL A 173 -3.57 22.07 -7.72
N GLN A 174 -2.73 21.86 -8.73
CA GLN A 174 -2.72 22.66 -9.96
C GLN A 174 -4.11 22.73 -10.62
N SER A 175 -4.85 21.62 -10.66
CA SER A 175 -6.20 21.58 -11.24
C SER A 175 -7.21 22.52 -10.57
N PHE A 176 -6.97 22.93 -9.31
CA PHE A 176 -7.78 23.94 -8.62
C PHE A 176 -7.32 25.38 -8.88
N PHE A 177 -6.08 25.61 -9.32
CA PHE A 177 -5.51 26.95 -9.50
C PHE A 177 -5.40 27.37 -10.98
N THR A 178 -5.79 26.51 -11.93
CA THR A 178 -5.73 26.81 -13.37
C THR A 178 -7.09 26.68 -14.06
N LEU A 179 -7.40 27.62 -14.95
CA LEU A 179 -8.54 27.54 -15.88
C LEU A 179 -8.14 27.00 -17.25
N ASP A 180 -6.83 26.89 -17.51
CA ASP A 180 -6.29 26.47 -18.79
C ASP A 180 -6.71 25.02 -19.12
N ALA A 181 -7.41 24.85 -20.24
CA ALA A 181 -7.99 23.56 -20.64
C ALA A 181 -6.92 22.48 -20.92
N PRO A 182 -5.84 22.74 -21.69
CA PRO A 182 -4.76 21.77 -21.87
C PRO A 182 -4.05 21.42 -20.57
N ALA A 183 -3.79 22.38 -19.66
CA ALA A 183 -3.22 22.07 -18.35
C ALA A 183 -4.11 21.12 -17.52
N ARG A 184 -5.43 21.40 -17.45
CA ARG A 184 -6.38 20.51 -16.75
C ARG A 184 -6.48 19.12 -17.39
N ALA A 185 -6.39 19.03 -18.71
CA ALA A 185 -6.38 17.75 -19.40
C ALA A 185 -5.12 16.93 -19.05
N ALA A 186 -3.95 17.58 -18.97
CA ALA A 186 -2.71 16.95 -18.54
C ALA A 186 -2.78 16.48 -17.06
N ASP A 187 -3.26 17.33 -16.15
CA ASP A 187 -3.46 17.00 -14.74
C ASP A 187 -4.39 15.79 -14.59
N ARG A 188 -5.45 15.76 -15.39
CA ARG A 188 -6.40 14.65 -15.43
C ARG A 188 -5.76 13.35 -15.92
N ALA A 189 -4.96 13.40 -16.99
CA ALA A 189 -4.23 12.24 -17.49
C ALA A 189 -3.25 11.69 -16.44
N ILE A 190 -2.55 12.58 -15.74
CA ILE A 190 -1.67 12.24 -14.61
C ILE A 190 -2.44 11.50 -13.51
N GLN A 191 -3.58 12.04 -13.07
CA GLN A 191 -4.39 11.42 -12.01
C GLN A 191 -4.90 10.03 -12.41
N LEU A 192 -5.32 9.84 -13.67
CA LEU A 192 -5.79 8.56 -14.19
C LEU A 192 -4.65 7.53 -14.28
N ALA A 193 -3.50 7.93 -14.84
CA ALA A 193 -2.33 7.08 -14.93
C ALA A 193 -1.84 6.64 -13.54
N ALA A 194 -1.82 7.57 -12.59
CA ALA A 194 -1.45 7.28 -11.21
C ALA A 194 -2.44 6.34 -10.51
N ALA A 195 -3.75 6.53 -10.68
CA ALA A 195 -4.75 5.64 -10.11
C ALA A 195 -4.61 4.21 -10.66
N ALA A 196 -4.38 4.06 -11.97
CA ALA A 196 -4.10 2.78 -12.60
C ALA A 196 -2.81 2.14 -12.07
N PHE A 197 -1.73 2.93 -11.96
CA PHE A 197 -0.45 2.46 -11.42
C PHE A 197 -0.58 1.98 -9.97
N LEU A 198 -1.25 2.76 -9.11
CA LEU A 198 -1.49 2.39 -7.72
C LEU A 198 -2.31 1.10 -7.60
N ALA A 199 -3.32 0.91 -8.45
CA ALA A 199 -4.09 -0.34 -8.51
C ALA A 199 -3.21 -1.52 -8.96
N ALA A 200 -2.39 -1.35 -10.00
CA ALA A 200 -1.46 -2.39 -10.45
C ALA A 200 -0.47 -2.79 -9.34
N VAL A 201 0.10 -1.81 -8.63
CA VAL A 201 1.03 -2.07 -7.53
C VAL A 201 0.34 -2.73 -6.34
N ALA A 202 -0.88 -2.32 -6.00
CA ALA A 202 -1.67 -2.98 -4.95
C ALA A 202 -1.98 -4.44 -5.28
N GLY A 203 -2.19 -4.75 -6.56
CA GLY A 203 -2.44 -6.09 -7.08
C GLY A 203 -1.19 -6.96 -7.21
N LEU A 204 0.01 -6.37 -7.36
CA LEU A 204 1.27 -7.07 -7.64
C LEU A 204 1.61 -8.26 -6.70
N PRO A 205 1.32 -8.22 -5.39
CA PRO A 205 1.54 -9.38 -4.52
C PRO A 205 0.79 -10.64 -4.95
N LEU A 206 -0.38 -10.50 -5.61
CA LEU A 206 -1.21 -11.63 -6.05
C LEU A 206 -0.53 -12.46 -7.14
N PRO A 207 -0.16 -11.91 -8.32
CA PRO A 207 0.57 -12.67 -9.34
C PRO A 207 1.97 -13.07 -8.86
N ALA A 208 2.65 -12.25 -8.05
CA ALA A 208 3.96 -12.62 -7.51
C ALA A 208 3.88 -13.85 -6.60
N ALA A 209 2.87 -13.92 -5.73
CA ALA A 209 2.61 -15.07 -4.88
C ALA A 209 2.17 -16.30 -5.69
N ALA A 210 1.30 -16.13 -6.69
CA ALA A 210 0.88 -17.21 -7.58
C ALA A 210 2.07 -17.79 -8.37
N ALA A 211 2.89 -16.93 -8.97
CA ALA A 211 4.11 -17.33 -9.69
C ALA A 211 5.08 -18.05 -8.76
N ALA A 212 5.26 -17.57 -7.51
CA ALA A 212 6.09 -18.25 -6.54
C ALA A 212 5.57 -19.67 -6.22
N LEU A 213 4.26 -19.85 -6.08
CA LEU A 213 3.66 -21.16 -5.80
C LEU A 213 3.72 -22.14 -6.98
N LEU A 214 3.56 -21.64 -8.21
CA LEU A 214 3.60 -22.44 -9.43
C LEU A 214 5.03 -22.80 -9.87
N ALA A 215 6.01 -21.96 -9.57
CA ALA A 215 7.40 -22.21 -9.92
C ALA A 215 7.96 -23.42 -9.12
N PRO A 216 8.62 -24.38 -9.80
CA PRO A 216 9.16 -25.57 -9.15
C PRO A 216 10.21 -25.17 -8.12
N ARG A 217 10.09 -25.74 -6.92
CA ARG A 217 11.02 -25.49 -5.84
C ARG A 217 12.22 -26.42 -5.94
N ARG A 218 13.38 -25.84 -6.18
CA ARG A 218 14.66 -26.57 -6.19
C ARG A 218 15.35 -26.59 -4.83
N THR A 219 14.87 -25.79 -3.87
CA THR A 219 15.58 -25.52 -2.62
C THR A 219 14.66 -25.49 -1.41
N ARG A 220 15.26 -25.60 -0.22
CA ARG A 220 14.54 -25.55 1.06
C ARG A 220 14.07 -24.11 1.34
N ILE A 221 12.90 -23.98 1.98
CA ILE A 221 12.39 -22.67 2.41
C ILE A 221 13.29 -22.11 3.51
N ASP A 222 13.77 -20.89 3.30
CA ASP A 222 14.51 -20.10 4.28
C ASP A 222 13.52 -19.46 5.25
N ARG A 223 13.17 -20.19 6.31
CA ARG A 223 12.13 -19.79 7.26
C ARG A 223 12.57 -18.56 8.06
N PHE A 224 11.67 -17.60 8.21
CA PHE A 224 11.82 -16.42 9.08
C PHE A 224 10.58 -16.27 9.94
N GLY A 225 10.68 -15.67 11.13
CA GLY A 225 9.56 -15.34 12.02
C GLY A 225 8.69 -16.52 12.46
N ASP A 226 7.67 -16.23 13.29
CA ASP A 226 6.83 -17.26 13.89
C ASP A 226 5.78 -17.84 12.91
N GLY A 227 5.38 -19.09 13.15
CA GLY A 227 4.22 -19.73 12.52
C GLY A 227 4.44 -20.32 11.13
N ALA A 228 3.41 -21.02 10.64
CA ALA A 228 3.46 -21.75 9.38
C ALA A 228 3.57 -20.80 8.15
N PHE A 229 4.43 -21.17 7.20
CA PHE A 229 4.64 -20.39 5.97
C PHE A 229 3.36 -20.26 5.11
N ARG A 230 2.50 -21.29 5.14
CA ARG A 230 1.17 -21.26 4.50
C ARG A 230 0.30 -20.12 5.02
N THR A 231 0.32 -19.88 6.33
CA THR A 231 -0.44 -18.78 6.95
C THR A 231 0.09 -17.43 6.48
N LYS A 232 1.41 -17.27 6.34
CA LYS A 232 2.03 -16.01 5.84
C LYS A 232 1.58 -15.71 4.40
N PHE A 233 1.56 -16.74 3.55
CA PHE A 233 1.03 -16.62 2.18
C PHE A 233 -0.45 -16.23 2.17
N ARG A 234 -1.30 -16.91 2.94
CA ARG A 234 -2.74 -16.60 3.01
C ARG A 234 -2.99 -15.19 3.51
N LEU A 235 -2.27 -14.76 4.55
CA LEU A 235 -2.39 -13.41 5.10
C LEU A 235 -1.95 -12.36 4.08
N LEU A 236 -0.82 -12.55 3.39
CA LEU A 236 -0.37 -11.63 2.32
C LEU A 236 -1.38 -11.58 1.16
N LEU A 237 -1.86 -12.72 0.69
CA LEU A 237 -2.83 -12.79 -0.41
C LEU A 237 -4.15 -12.12 -0.03
N ALA A 238 -4.66 -12.37 1.18
CA ALA A 238 -5.90 -11.77 1.65
C ALA A 238 -5.78 -10.24 1.76
N THR A 239 -4.71 -9.72 2.37
CA THR A 239 -4.54 -8.26 2.48
C THR A 239 -4.24 -7.62 1.14
N ALA A 240 -3.49 -8.28 0.25
CA ALA A 240 -3.27 -7.80 -1.12
C ALA A 240 -4.56 -7.75 -1.94
N ALA A 241 -5.42 -8.77 -1.83
CA ALA A 241 -6.72 -8.79 -2.52
C ALA A 241 -7.62 -7.65 -2.05
N LEU A 242 -7.70 -7.41 -0.73
CA LEU A 242 -8.45 -6.28 -0.17
C LEU A 242 -7.91 -4.94 -0.67
N LEU A 243 -6.59 -4.72 -0.57
CA LEU A 243 -5.96 -3.48 -1.04
C LEU A 243 -6.13 -3.27 -2.55
N PHE A 244 -6.02 -4.34 -3.34
CA PHE A 244 -6.26 -4.31 -4.77
C PHE A 244 -7.70 -3.94 -5.08
N ALA A 245 -8.69 -4.56 -4.42
CA ALA A 245 -10.10 -4.23 -4.62
C ALA A 245 -10.39 -2.75 -4.31
N GLY A 246 -9.89 -2.24 -3.18
CA GLY A 246 -10.04 -0.83 -2.82
C GLY A 246 -9.36 0.13 -3.80
N ALA A 247 -8.18 -0.23 -4.33
CA ALA A 247 -7.47 0.56 -5.32
C ALA A 247 -8.14 0.52 -6.70
N ALA A 248 -8.62 -0.65 -7.13
CA ALA A 248 -9.32 -0.87 -8.39
C ALA A 248 -10.66 -0.13 -8.41
N LEU A 249 -11.42 -0.12 -7.30
CA LEU A 249 -12.65 0.68 -7.18
C LEU A 249 -12.37 2.18 -7.36
N ARG A 250 -11.32 2.70 -6.70
CA ARG A 250 -10.92 4.11 -6.85
C ARG A 250 -10.45 4.44 -8.26
N ALA A 251 -9.67 3.56 -8.89
CA ALA A 251 -9.26 3.70 -10.28
C ALA A 251 -10.48 3.67 -11.22
N GLY A 252 -11.38 2.71 -11.07
CA GLY A 252 -12.60 2.60 -11.87
C GLY A 252 -13.51 3.83 -11.74
N ALA A 253 -13.69 4.33 -10.51
CA ALA A 253 -14.43 5.57 -10.28
C ALA A 253 -13.74 6.78 -10.94
N ALA A 254 -12.39 6.81 -10.94
CA ALA A 254 -11.64 7.82 -11.66
C ALA A 254 -11.84 7.71 -13.17
N PHE A 255 -11.82 6.53 -13.79
CA PHE A 255 -12.01 6.39 -15.25
C PHE A 255 -13.44 6.72 -15.73
N HIS A 256 -14.43 6.69 -14.85
CA HIS A 256 -15.83 7.00 -15.19
C HIS A 256 -16.34 8.24 -14.44
N PRO A 257 -15.85 9.45 -14.80
CA PRO A 257 -16.31 10.69 -14.17
C PRO A 257 -17.81 10.88 -14.41
N ALA A 258 -18.52 11.33 -13.38
CA ALA A 258 -19.90 11.78 -13.50
C ALA A 258 -19.95 13.32 -13.57
N PRO A 259 -20.78 13.91 -14.45
CA PRO A 259 -21.07 15.34 -14.41
C PRO A 259 -21.64 15.75 -13.05
N LEU A 260 -21.31 16.95 -12.57
CA LEU A 260 -21.72 17.44 -11.26
C LEU A 260 -23.25 17.45 -11.06
N ARG A 261 -24.03 17.61 -12.14
CA ARG A 261 -25.50 17.68 -12.16
C ARG A 261 -26.19 16.38 -12.59
N ALA A 262 -25.43 15.31 -12.86
CA ALA A 262 -26.01 14.02 -13.23
C ALA A 262 -26.49 13.25 -11.98
N PRO A 263 -27.45 12.32 -12.11
CA PRO A 263 -27.86 11.45 -11.01
C PRO A 263 -26.65 10.70 -10.43
N GLU A 264 -26.57 10.65 -9.10
CA GLU A 264 -25.46 10.07 -8.36
C GLU A 264 -25.33 8.58 -8.71
N ARG A 265 -24.16 8.18 -9.22
CA ARG A 265 -23.86 6.76 -9.48
C ARG A 265 -23.46 6.09 -8.18
N TRP A 266 -23.81 4.82 -7.99
CA TRP A 266 -23.56 4.08 -6.74
C TRP A 266 -22.11 4.12 -6.25
N TYR A 267 -21.14 4.15 -7.17
CA TYR A 267 -19.71 4.18 -6.85
C TYR A 267 -19.18 5.59 -6.53
N HIS A 268 -19.95 6.63 -6.85
CA HIS A 268 -19.67 8.01 -6.42
C HIS A 268 -20.30 8.33 -5.06
N ALA A 269 -21.17 7.45 -4.56
CA ALA A 269 -21.87 7.63 -3.31
C ALA A 269 -20.95 7.62 -2.09
N LYS A 270 -21.37 8.34 -1.04
CA LYS A 270 -20.66 8.42 0.25
C LYS A 270 -20.29 7.05 0.83
N PRO A 271 -21.16 6.02 0.85
CA PRO A 271 -20.79 4.69 1.34
C PRO A 271 -19.62 4.06 0.56
N ALA A 272 -19.61 4.19 -0.77
CA ALA A 272 -18.53 3.67 -1.61
C ALA A 272 -17.21 4.40 -1.33
N TYR A 273 -17.27 5.73 -1.15
CA TYR A 273 -16.11 6.53 -0.74
C TYR A 273 -15.52 6.04 0.59
N TYR A 274 -16.34 5.88 1.63
CA TYR A 274 -15.86 5.46 2.95
C TYR A 274 -15.33 4.02 2.92
N LEU A 275 -15.99 3.12 2.22
CA LEU A 275 -15.55 1.73 2.10
C LEU A 275 -14.20 1.63 1.37
N ALA A 276 -14.07 2.30 0.23
CA ALA A 276 -12.88 2.20 -0.62
C ALA A 276 -11.66 2.96 -0.09
N ASN A 277 -11.85 4.06 0.64
CA ASN A 277 -10.76 4.87 1.19
C ASN A 277 -10.40 4.56 2.65
N PHE A 278 -11.35 4.07 3.45
CA PHE A 278 -11.15 3.86 4.89
C PHE A 278 -11.51 2.45 5.35
N GLY A 279 -12.63 1.89 4.91
CA GLY A 279 -13.12 0.57 5.34
C GLY A 279 -12.15 -0.56 5.02
N VAL A 280 -11.76 -0.70 3.75
CA VAL A 280 -10.79 -1.71 3.30
C VAL A 280 -9.49 -1.61 4.08
N GLU A 281 -8.98 -0.40 4.25
CA GLU A 281 -7.69 -0.17 4.89
C GLU A 281 -7.75 -0.41 6.40
N LEU A 282 -8.87 -0.08 7.03
CA LEU A 282 -9.13 -0.38 8.43
C LEU A 282 -9.09 -1.90 8.66
N VAL A 283 -9.77 -2.68 7.82
CA VAL A 283 -9.73 -4.15 7.90
C VAL A 283 -8.31 -4.66 7.75
N VAL A 284 -7.52 -4.11 6.82
CA VAL A 284 -6.12 -4.50 6.60
C VAL A 284 -5.23 -4.15 7.80
N VAL A 285 -5.38 -2.97 8.41
CA VAL A 285 -4.65 -2.61 9.64
C VAL A 285 -4.93 -3.61 10.75
N TYR A 286 -6.21 -3.88 11.03
CA TYR A 286 -6.58 -4.82 12.07
C TYR A 286 -6.15 -6.26 11.72
N ALA A 287 -6.18 -6.66 10.45
CA ALA A 287 -5.62 -7.94 10.02
C ALA A 287 -4.12 -8.02 10.34
N TYR A 288 -3.34 -6.98 10.07
CA TYR A 288 -1.91 -6.96 10.41
C TYR A 288 -1.65 -7.01 11.91
N THR A 289 -2.38 -6.22 12.69
CA THR A 289 -2.22 -6.12 14.13
C THR A 289 -2.66 -7.41 14.83
N LEU A 290 -3.86 -7.92 14.54
CA LEU A 290 -4.44 -9.10 15.20
C LEU A 290 -3.76 -10.38 14.73
N ALA A 291 -3.42 -10.51 13.45
CA ALA A 291 -2.62 -11.63 12.97
C ALA A 291 -1.13 -11.49 13.30
N ARG A 292 -0.75 -10.63 14.26
CA ARG A 292 0.61 -10.48 14.80
C ARG A 292 1.69 -10.54 13.71
N PHE A 293 1.53 -9.70 12.69
CA PHE A 293 2.51 -9.61 11.60
C PHE A 293 3.89 -9.23 12.13
N ASP A 294 3.94 -8.52 13.25
CA ASP A 294 5.16 -8.21 13.99
C ASP A 294 6.00 -9.45 14.35
N ARG A 295 5.35 -10.55 14.71
CA ARG A 295 6.02 -11.82 15.00
C ARG A 295 6.17 -12.70 13.76
N ARG A 296 5.12 -12.80 12.95
CA ARG A 296 5.07 -13.69 11.79
C ARG A 296 6.03 -13.28 10.68
N PHE A 297 6.23 -11.97 10.48
CA PHE A 297 7.06 -11.43 9.42
C PHE A 297 8.39 -10.83 9.90
N TYR A 298 8.79 -11.09 11.14
CA TYR A 298 10.09 -10.68 11.67
C TYR A 298 11.23 -11.33 10.89
N VAL A 299 12.21 -10.52 10.48
CA VAL A 299 13.44 -10.97 9.81
C VAL A 299 14.60 -10.40 10.63
N PRO A 300 15.56 -11.23 11.08
CA PRO A 300 16.71 -10.76 11.84
C PRO A 300 17.54 -9.72 11.07
N ASP A 301 18.04 -8.73 11.80
CA ASP A 301 18.88 -7.67 11.25
C ASP A 301 20.17 -8.26 10.62
N GLY A 302 20.64 -7.66 9.52
CA GLY A 302 21.86 -8.11 8.84
C GLY A 302 21.67 -9.27 7.84
N SER A 303 20.45 -9.75 7.63
CA SER A 303 20.16 -10.74 6.58
C SER A 303 20.46 -10.16 5.18
N ARG A 304 21.48 -10.70 4.48
CA ARG A 304 22.00 -10.17 3.21
C ARG A 304 22.12 -11.19 2.07
N ALA A 305 21.97 -12.48 2.35
CA ALA A 305 22.13 -13.54 1.37
C ALA A 305 21.15 -14.72 1.62
N PRO A 306 20.98 -15.64 0.65
CA PRO A 306 20.21 -16.87 0.83
C PRO A 306 20.62 -17.63 2.09
N GLY A 307 19.66 -18.18 2.84
CA GLY A 307 19.91 -18.96 4.06
C GLY A 307 20.11 -18.11 5.32
N HIS A 308 20.30 -16.79 5.18
CA HIS A 308 20.47 -15.91 6.35
C HIS A 308 19.19 -15.83 7.21
N TYR A 309 17.98 -16.05 6.68
CA TYR A 309 16.78 -15.92 7.51
C TYR A 309 16.70 -17.00 8.59
N SER A 310 17.00 -18.24 8.21
CA SER A 310 17.02 -19.41 9.09
C SER A 310 18.26 -19.46 9.98
N CYS A 311 19.43 -19.07 9.46
CA CYS A 311 20.69 -19.15 10.19
C CYS A 311 20.90 -17.98 11.17
N ALA A 312 20.43 -16.77 10.84
CA ALA A 312 20.46 -15.65 11.78
C ALA A 312 19.55 -15.88 12.99
N ALA A 313 18.41 -16.58 12.79
CA ALA A 313 17.58 -17.00 13.91
C ALA A 313 18.33 -17.99 14.82
N ALA A 314 19.06 -18.97 14.26
CA ALA A 314 19.87 -19.91 15.05
C ALA A 314 20.98 -19.21 15.85
N ALA A 315 21.60 -18.17 15.29
CA ALA A 315 22.60 -17.34 15.97
C ALA A 315 22.00 -16.55 17.16
N GLU A 316 20.82 -15.97 16.98
CA GLU A 316 20.13 -15.17 17.99
C GLU A 316 19.66 -16.01 19.19
N TYR A 317 19.35 -17.30 18.97
CA TYR A 317 19.01 -18.27 20.02
C TYR A 317 20.22 -18.99 20.66
N GLY A 318 21.44 -18.46 20.50
CA GLY A 318 22.64 -18.95 21.19
C GLY A 318 23.39 -20.08 20.48
N GLY A 319 23.14 -20.30 19.18
CA GLY A 319 23.96 -21.18 18.35
C GLY A 319 25.38 -20.63 18.23
N SER A 320 26.40 -21.48 18.41
CA SER A 320 27.78 -21.09 18.17
C SER A 320 27.97 -20.64 16.72
N ALA A 321 28.94 -19.76 16.46
CA ALA A 321 29.27 -19.35 15.09
C ALA A 321 29.52 -20.55 14.14
N ALA A 322 30.05 -21.65 14.69
CA ALA A 322 30.23 -22.92 13.98
C ALA A 322 28.90 -23.60 13.63
N ALA A 323 27.90 -23.58 14.53
CA ALA A 323 26.57 -24.13 14.25
C ALA A 323 25.83 -23.33 13.16
N VAL A 324 25.99 -22.00 13.16
CA VAL A 324 25.44 -21.12 12.12
C VAL A 324 26.11 -21.39 10.77
N ALA A 325 27.44 -21.52 10.76
CA ALA A 325 28.19 -21.86 9.54
C ALA A 325 27.83 -23.25 9.01
N ALA A 326 27.64 -24.23 9.89
CA ALA A 326 27.20 -25.57 9.51
C ALA A 326 25.78 -25.57 8.91
N ALA A 327 24.85 -24.82 9.49
CA ALA A 327 23.49 -24.67 8.96
C ALA A 327 23.46 -23.98 7.59
N LEU A 328 24.31 -22.96 7.38
CA LEU A 328 24.50 -22.33 6.07
C LEU A 328 25.05 -23.33 5.05
N ALA A 329 26.10 -24.07 5.41
CA ALA A 329 26.69 -25.08 4.53
C ALA A 329 25.71 -26.22 4.20
N GLU A 330 24.86 -26.62 5.15
CA GLU A 330 23.79 -27.60 4.91
C GLU A 330 22.71 -27.04 3.97
N PHE A 331 22.34 -25.76 4.15
CA PHE A 331 21.40 -25.08 3.28
C PHE A 331 21.92 -24.96 1.85
N GLU A 332 23.20 -24.65 1.68
CA GLU A 332 23.89 -24.62 0.38
C GLU A 332 23.95 -26.00 -0.27
N LYS A 333 24.28 -27.05 0.48
CA LYS A 333 24.28 -28.44 0.00
C LYS A 333 22.89 -28.91 -0.43
N GLY A 334 21.84 -28.51 0.29
CA GLY A 334 20.44 -28.78 -0.04
C GLY A 334 19.88 -27.93 -1.19
N GLY A 335 20.64 -26.95 -1.69
CA GLY A 335 20.30 -26.09 -2.82
C GLY A 335 20.53 -26.72 -4.21
N GLY A 336 21.18 -27.89 -4.26
CA GLY A 336 21.33 -28.73 -5.44
C GLY A 336 22.56 -28.41 -6.30
N GLY A 337 23.53 -29.33 -6.32
CA GLY A 337 24.03 -30.01 -7.53
C GLY A 337 24.44 -29.20 -8.77
N GLY A 338 24.75 -27.92 -8.65
CA GLY A 338 25.33 -27.11 -9.73
C GLY A 338 26.63 -26.50 -9.24
N GLY A 339 27.73 -27.22 -9.44
CA GLY A 339 29.07 -26.74 -9.11
C GLY A 339 29.37 -25.44 -9.84
N VAL A 340 29.35 -24.33 -9.11
CA VAL A 340 30.15 -23.15 -9.44
C VAL A 340 31.18 -23.04 -8.35
N SER A 341 32.40 -23.50 -8.64
CA SER A 341 33.57 -23.22 -7.81
C SER A 341 33.65 -21.71 -7.57
N PRO A 342 33.83 -21.26 -6.32
CA PRO A 342 34.07 -19.85 -6.08
C PRO A 342 35.46 -19.52 -6.62
N GLY A 343 35.49 -18.76 -7.71
CA GLY A 343 36.69 -18.06 -8.15
C GLY A 343 37.18 -17.20 -6.99
N ALA A 344 38.38 -17.51 -6.51
CA ALA A 344 39.04 -16.86 -5.40
C ALA A 344 39.18 -15.35 -5.69
N SER A 345 38.39 -14.51 -5.02
CA SER A 345 38.81 -13.15 -4.71
C SER A 345 39.31 -13.14 -3.27
N LYS A 346 40.64 -13.33 -3.15
CA LYS A 346 41.37 -13.02 -1.92
C LYS A 346 41.18 -11.54 -1.62
N ARG A 347 40.34 -11.23 -0.64
CA ARG A 347 40.48 -10.01 0.16
C ARG A 347 40.15 -10.35 1.61
N SER A 348 41.17 -10.87 2.27
CA SER A 348 41.26 -10.95 3.72
C SER A 348 41.18 -9.54 4.31
N SER A 349 40.15 -9.25 5.08
CA SER A 349 40.26 -8.32 6.20
C SER A 349 39.78 -9.06 7.43
N ALA A 350 40.75 -9.44 8.27
CA ALA A 350 40.54 -10.09 9.54
C ALA A 350 39.54 -9.29 10.38
N TRP A 351 38.43 -9.92 10.76
CA TRP A 351 37.52 -9.38 11.77
C TRP A 351 37.84 -10.08 13.09
N SER A 352 38.92 -9.65 13.75
CA SER A 352 39.23 -9.98 15.14
C SER A 352 38.48 -9.02 16.07
N GLY A 353 37.16 -9.18 16.12
CA GLY A 353 36.31 -8.55 17.12
C GLY A 353 36.22 -9.45 18.35
N ARG A 354 37.04 -9.18 19.35
CA ARG A 354 37.05 -9.78 20.69
C ARG A 354 35.64 -9.73 21.30
N TRP A 355 34.93 -10.86 21.33
CA TRP A 355 33.73 -11.00 22.16
C TRP A 355 34.18 -11.18 23.60
N SER A 356 34.14 -10.09 24.37
CA SER A 356 34.21 -10.13 25.82
C SER A 356 33.01 -10.92 26.34
N SER A 357 33.32 -12.11 26.86
CA SER A 357 32.47 -12.90 27.74
C SER A 357 32.05 -12.08 28.96
N ALA A 358 30.78 -11.69 29.04
CA ALA A 358 30.12 -11.33 30.29
C ALA A 358 28.59 -11.48 30.16
N ALA A 359 27.99 -12.08 31.19
CA ALA A 359 26.56 -12.34 31.40
C ALA A 359 25.93 -13.50 30.62
N ALA A 360 26.28 -14.72 31.03
CA ALA A 360 25.29 -15.78 31.15
C ALA A 360 24.15 -15.29 32.06
N GLY A 361 22.94 -15.16 31.52
CA GLY A 361 21.81 -14.57 32.24
C GLY A 361 20.46 -15.03 31.69
N LYS A 362 20.01 -16.18 32.21
CA LYS A 362 18.63 -16.72 32.24
C LYS A 362 17.90 -16.87 30.90
N GLY A 363 17.76 -18.12 30.47
CA GLY A 363 16.80 -18.54 29.46
C GLY A 363 15.37 -18.13 29.85
N GLY A 364 14.87 -17.09 29.20
CA GLY A 364 13.46 -16.72 29.22
C GLY A 364 12.67 -17.66 28.33
N ARG A 365 11.99 -18.63 28.93
CA ARG A 365 10.97 -19.44 28.27
C ARG A 365 9.82 -18.50 27.86
N TRP A 366 9.49 -18.46 26.58
CA TRP A 366 8.36 -17.70 26.02
C TRP A 366 7.04 -18.06 26.72
N PRO A 367 6.22 -17.09 27.17
CA PRO A 367 4.81 -17.37 27.45
C PRO A 367 4.09 -17.61 26.12
N ARG A 368 3.32 -18.69 26.07
CA ARG A 368 2.57 -19.17 24.90
C ARG A 368 1.52 -18.17 24.43
#